data_AF-A0A1T4Q6B4-F1
#
_entry.id   AF-A0A1T4Q6B4-F1
#
_cell.length_a   1.000
_cell.length_b   1.000
_cell.length_c   1.000
_cell.angle_alpha   90.00
_cell.angle_beta   90.00
_cell.angle_gamma   90.00
#
_symmetry.space_group_name_H-M   'P 1'
#
loop_
_entity.id
_entity.type
_entity.pdbx_description
1 polymer ?
#
loop_
_entity_poly.entity_id
_entity_poly.type
_entity_poly.pdbx_seq_one_letter_code
_entity_poly.pdbx_strand_id
1 'polypeptide(L)'
;DNGSEFSELGAIEKLVDTKVYFTHPYSSWERGTNERHNGLIRRFIPKGRSISEFSIEAIGRIQNWCNTLPRKILGYLTPDESFEDQLREILYD
;
A
#
# COMPACT_ATOMS: atom_id res chain seq x y z
N ASP A 1 6.18 2.76 11.88
CA ASP A 1 4.97 1.95 11.73
C ASP A 1 5.00 0.94 12.84
N ASN A 2 4.71 1.42 14.05
CA ASN A 2 5.00 0.70 15.30
C ASN A 2 3.74 0.62 16.16
N GLY A 3 2.57 0.74 15.53
CA GLY A 3 1.30 0.59 16.21
C GLY A 3 1.13 -0.84 16.69
N SER A 4 0.37 -1.02 17.78
CA SER A 4 0.10 -2.34 18.36
C SER A 4 -0.57 -3.30 17.36
N GLU A 5 -1.26 -2.75 16.34
CA GLU A 5 -1.89 -3.51 15.28
C GLU A 5 -0.91 -4.38 14.46
N PHE A 6 0.39 -4.07 14.46
CA PHE A 6 1.42 -4.83 13.75
C PHE A 6 2.30 -5.69 14.67
N SER A 7 2.03 -5.70 15.98
CA SER A 7 2.86 -6.42 16.96
C SER A 7 2.87 -7.94 16.79
N GLU A 8 1.84 -8.49 16.15
CA GLU A 8 1.67 -9.93 15.93
C GLU A 8 2.20 -10.43 14.58
N LEU A 9 2.73 -9.55 13.71
CA LEU A 9 3.21 -9.95 12.37
C LEU A 9 4.31 -11.02 12.41
N GLY A 10 5.17 -11.00 13.43
CA GLY A 10 6.21 -12.02 13.61
C GLY A 10 5.68 -13.41 13.98
N ALA A 11 4.44 -13.50 14.49
CA ALA A 11 3.76 -14.78 14.68
C ALA A 11 3.15 -15.27 13.35
N ILE A 12 2.61 -14.37 12.53
CA ILE A 12 2.04 -14.67 11.21
C ILE A 12 3.12 -15.21 10.26
N GLU A 13 4.33 -14.64 10.25
CA GLU A 13 5.47 -15.13 9.45
C GLU A 13 5.81 -16.61 9.70
N LYS A 14 5.49 -17.14 10.89
CA LYS A 14 5.72 -18.57 11.20
C LYS A 14 4.57 -19.47 10.72
N LEU A 15 3.39 -18.90 10.53
CA LEU A 15 2.18 -19.61 10.11
C LEU A 15 2.02 -19.59 8.59
N VAL A 16 2.54 -18.57 7.93
CA VAL A 16 2.43 -18.35 6.49
C VAL A 16 3.85 -18.29 5.92
N ASP A 17 4.12 -18.97 4.81
CA ASP A 17 5.43 -18.93 4.14
C ASP A 17 5.66 -17.57 3.45
N THR A 18 5.76 -16.51 4.25
CA THR A 18 5.83 -15.12 3.81
C THR A 18 6.71 -14.33 4.77
N LYS A 19 7.75 -13.72 4.21
CA LYS A 19 8.73 -12.95 4.98
C LYS A 19 8.15 -11.61 5.41
N VAL A 20 8.43 -11.20 6.64
CA VAL A 20 8.02 -9.90 7.19
C VAL A 20 9.25 -9.01 7.35
N TYR A 21 9.15 -7.77 6.86
CA TYR A 21 10.23 -6.78 6.92
C TYR A 21 9.77 -5.54 7.68
N PHE A 22 10.62 -5.06 8.59
CA PHE A 22 10.40 -3.82 9.34
C PHE A 22 11.44 -2.77 8.92
N THR A 23 11.02 -1.51 8.91
CA THR A 23 11.95 -0.40 8.70
C THR A 23 12.75 -0.13 9.97
N HIS A 24 14.00 0.30 9.81
CA HIS A 24 14.87 0.65 10.91
C HIS A 24 14.29 1.83 11.72
N PRO A 25 14.50 1.85 13.05
CA PRO A 25 14.14 3.00 13.87
C PRO A 25 14.70 4.30 13.30
N TYR A 26 13.90 5.38 13.36
CA TYR A 26 14.24 6.72 12.87
C TYR A 26 14.59 6.82 11.38
N SER A 27 14.28 5.80 10.58
CA SER A 27 14.63 5.73 9.17
C SER A 27 13.43 6.02 8.27
N SER A 28 12.95 7.27 8.27
CA SER A 28 11.75 7.67 7.50
C SER A 28 11.91 7.48 5.99
N TRP A 29 13.13 7.58 5.46
CA TRP A 29 13.43 7.40 4.04
C TRP A 29 13.11 6.01 3.50
N GLU A 30 13.10 4.97 4.36
CA GLU A 30 12.76 3.60 3.96
C GLU A 30 11.27 3.43 3.64
N ARG A 31 10.43 4.44 3.95
CA ARG A 31 8.98 4.41 3.74
C ARG A 31 8.49 5.46 2.75
N GLY A 32 9.37 6.07 1.97
CA GLY A 32 9.03 7.19 1.08
C GLY A 32 7.84 6.88 0.14
N THR A 33 7.81 5.68 -0.43
CA THR A 33 6.70 5.23 -1.29
C THR A 33 5.39 5.09 -0.54
N ASN A 34 5.42 4.51 0.68
CA ASN A 34 4.23 4.33 1.52
C ASN A 34 3.66 5.68 1.95
N GLU A 35 4.51 6.63 2.35
CA GLU A 35 4.08 7.98 2.74
C GLU A 35 3.46 8.74 1.56
N ARG A 36 4.08 8.63 0.38
CA ARG A 36 3.54 9.19 -0.85
C ARG A 36 2.19 8.56 -1.21
N HIS A 37 2.03 7.25 -1.04
CA HIS A 37 0.75 6.56 -1.30
C HIS A 37 -0.32 6.97 -0.28
N ASN A 38 0.01 7.05 1.01
CA ASN A 38 -0.91 7.55 2.04
C ASN A 38 -1.38 8.97 1.73
N GLY A 39 -0.51 9.82 1.18
CA GLY A 39 -0.87 11.16 0.71
C GLY A 39 -1.96 11.17 -0.38
N LEU A 40 -2.04 10.14 -1.22
CA LEU A 40 -3.10 10.00 -2.24
C LEU A 40 -4.45 9.71 -1.60
N ILE A 41 -4.50 8.79 -0.64
CA ILE A 41 -5.71 8.46 0.11
C ILE A 41 -6.21 9.71 0.87
N ARG A 42 -5.29 10.49 1.43
CA ARG A 42 -5.60 11.73 2.18
C ARG A 42 -6.22 12.86 1.35
N ARG A 43 -6.22 12.75 0.02
CA ARG A 43 -6.97 13.67 -0.85
C ARG A 43 -8.49 13.48 -0.73
N PHE A 44 -8.93 12.28 -0.34
CA PHE A 44 -10.33 11.92 -0.19
C PHE A 44 -10.75 11.74 1.27
N ILE A 45 -9.81 11.31 2.13
CA ILE A 45 -10.03 11.10 3.56
C ILE A 45 -9.16 12.11 4.34
N PRO A 46 -9.69 13.29 4.69
CA PRO A 46 -8.93 14.31 5.39
C PRO A 46 -8.31 13.79 6.68
N LYS A 47 -7.17 14.36 7.07
CA LYS A 47 -6.55 14.07 8.37
C LYS A 47 -7.53 14.39 9.50
N GLY A 48 -7.56 13.56 10.54
CA GLY A 48 -8.46 13.72 11.67
C GLY A 48 -9.83 13.04 11.50
N ARG A 49 -10.16 12.54 10.31
CA ARG A 49 -11.31 11.66 10.10
C ARG A 49 -10.90 10.20 10.11
N SER A 50 -11.72 9.36 10.74
CA SER A 50 -11.53 7.91 10.71
C SER A 50 -11.94 7.36 9.34
N ILE A 51 -11.18 6.40 8.82
CA ILE A 51 -11.53 5.67 7.60
C ILE A 51 -12.86 4.90 7.80
N SER A 52 -13.14 4.47 9.03
CA SER A 52 -14.37 3.75 9.39
C SER A 52 -15.65 4.57 9.20
N GLU A 53 -15.55 5.89 9.03
CA GLU A 53 -16.70 6.77 8.77
C GLU A 53 -17.16 6.74 7.30
N PHE A 54 -16.40 6.10 6.41
CA PHE A 54 -16.67 6.05 4.97
C PHE A 54 -17.26 4.69 4.59
N SER A 55 -18.19 4.68 3.63
CA SER A 55 -18.77 3.43 3.14
C SER A 55 -17.71 2.62 2.39
N ILE A 56 -17.88 1.29 2.38
CA ILE A 56 -17.03 0.37 1.61
C ILE A 56 -16.99 0.78 0.13
N GLU A 57 -18.11 1.25 -0.42
CA GLU A 57 -18.20 1.77 -1.79
C GLU A 57 -17.31 3.00 -2.02
N ALA A 58 -17.29 3.93 -1.06
CA ALA A 58 -16.42 5.10 -1.14
C ALA A 58 -14.94 4.68 -1.06
N ILE A 59 -14.60 3.74 -0.17
CA ILE A 59 -13.25 3.18 -0.07
C ILE A 59 -12.85 2.48 -1.37
N GLY A 60 -13.74 1.69 -1.98
CA GLY A 60 -13.50 1.02 -3.25
C GLY A 60 -13.23 2.00 -4.39
N ARG A 61 -13.95 3.14 -4.44
CA ARG A 61 -13.68 4.20 -5.42
C ARG A 61 -12.30 4.84 -5.22
N ILE A 62 -11.91 5.09 -3.98
CA ILE A 62 -10.58 5.64 -3.66
C ILE A 62 -9.48 4.66 -4.05
N GLN A 63 -9.66 3.37 -3.73
CA GLN A 63 -8.73 2.30 -4.11
C GLN A 63 -8.57 2.24 -5.64
N ASN A 64 -9.68 2.15 -6.37
CA ASN A 64 -9.66 2.12 -7.83
C ASN A 64 -8.96 3.35 -8.41
N TRP A 65 -9.22 4.54 -7.87
CA TRP A 65 -8.53 5.75 -8.31
C TRP A 65 -7.02 5.70 -8.01
N CYS A 66 -6.62 5.21 -6.84
CA CYS A 66 -5.20 5.03 -6.52
C CYS A 66 -4.50 4.06 -7.47
N ASN A 67 -5.19 2.99 -7.86
CA ASN A 67 -4.68 1.91 -8.69
C ASN A 67 -4.65 2.24 -10.18
N THR A 68 -5.55 3.11 -10.64
CA THR A 68 -5.64 3.57 -12.04
C THR A 68 -4.95 4.91 -12.30
N LEU A 69 -4.39 5.57 -11.28
CA LEU A 69 -3.69 6.85 -11.46
C LEU A 69 -2.24 6.61 -11.91
N PRO A 70 -1.84 7.10 -13.10
CA PRO A 70 -0.47 6.99 -13.62
C PRO A 70 0.61 7.45 -12.65
N ARG A 71 1.78 6.80 -12.72
CA ARG A 71 2.91 7.02 -11.80
C ARG A 71 4.18 7.30 -12.58
N LYS A 72 4.79 8.46 -12.37
CA LYS A 72 6.09 8.79 -12.99
C LYS A 72 7.18 7.75 -12.68
N ILE A 73 7.20 7.19 -11.46
CA ILE A 73 8.16 6.16 -11.05
C ILE A 73 7.98 4.83 -11.81
N LEU A 74 6.78 4.57 -12.35
CA LEU A 74 6.46 3.39 -13.16
C LEU A 74 6.49 3.72 -14.66
N GLY A 75 7.26 4.72 -15.09
CA GLY A 75 7.28 5.13 -16.51
C GLY A 75 5.94 5.65 -17.01
N TYR A 76 5.11 6.21 -16.14
CA TYR A 76 3.74 6.64 -16.40
C TYR A 76 2.70 5.53 -16.60
N LEU A 77 3.04 4.27 -16.32
CA LEU A 77 2.05 3.22 -16.13
C LEU A 77 1.25 3.45 -14.83
N THR A 78 0.07 2.85 -14.79
CA THR A 78 -0.74 2.73 -13.58
C THR A 78 -0.23 1.56 -12.71
N PRO A 79 -0.44 1.61 -11.38
CA PRO A 79 -0.13 0.48 -10.52
C PRO A 79 -0.77 -0.84 -10.97
N ASP A 80 -2.01 -0.82 -11.47
CA ASP A 80 -2.68 -2.03 -11.97
C ASP A 80 -1.96 -2.59 -13.22
N GLU A 81 -1.61 -1.75 -14.19
CA GLU A 81 -0.85 -2.21 -15.37
C GLU A 81 0.50 -2.82 -14.98
N SER A 82 1.28 -2.13 -14.13
CA SER A 82 2.57 -2.65 -13.68
C SER A 82 2.45 -3.94 -12.87
N PHE A 83 1.36 -4.10 -12.10
CA PHE A 83 1.11 -5.31 -11.34
C PHE A 83 0.77 -6.49 -12.26
N GLU A 84 -0.10 -6.29 -13.25
CA GLU A 84 -0.46 -7.31 -14.24
C GLU A 84 0.74 -7.76 -15.08
N ASP A 85 1.60 -6.81 -15.48
CA ASP A 85 2.82 -7.15 -16.23
C ASP A 85 3.78 -8.00 -15.38
N GLN A 86 3.98 -7.64 -14.11
CA GLN A 86 4.83 -8.40 -13.20
C GLN A 86 4.26 -9.79 -12.89
N LEU A 87 2.93 -9.91 -12.76
CA LEU A 87 2.27 -11.20 -12.56
C LEU A 87 2.46 -12.11 -13.77
N ARG A 88 2.38 -11.57 -14.98
CA ARG A 88 2.61 -12.37 -16.20
C ARG A 88 4.04 -12.89 -16.26
N GLU A 89 5.03 -12.07 -15.96
CA GLU A 89 6.43 -12.48 -15.89
C GLU A 89 6.60 -13.66 -14.90
N ILE A 90 6.06 -13.55 -13.68
CA ILE A 90 6.20 -14.61 -12.66
C ILE A 90 5.48 -15.92 -13.05
N LEU A 91 4.36 -15.83 -13.76
CA LEU A 91 3.52 -17.00 -14.07
C LEU A 91 3.91 -17.71 -15.37
N TYR A 92 4.50 -16.99 -16.32
CA TYR A 92 4.72 -17.49 -17.69
C TYR A 92 6.18 -17.48 -18.15
N ASP A 93 7.10 -16.82 -17.42
CA ASP A 93 8.55 -16.98 -17.59
C ASP A 93 9.14 -17.93 -16.52
#